data_AF-A0A9P7X3D4-F1
#
_entry.id   AF-A0A9P7X3D4-F1
#
_cell.length_a   1.000
_cell.length_b   1.000
_cell.length_c   1.000
_cell.angle_alpha   90.00
_cell.angle_beta   90.00
_cell.angle_gamma   90.00
#
_symmetry.space_group_name_H-M   'P 1'
#
loop_
_entity.id
_entity.type
_entity.pdbx_description
1 polymer ?
#
loop_
_entity_poly.entity_id
_entity_poly.type
_entity_poly.pdbx_seq_one_letter_code
_entity_poly.pdbx_strand_id
1 'polypeptide(L)'
;MVSADYVVHATNAYASHLLPHLAGPSGIVPTRGQVIATKSAVPRQHLWNNSWHGNYGYEYWFARPCPATKRPLIILGGGREAVGSDFGYNIADDSSVNAKVSATLRSFLPAAFPGQFDDGTDPDMEWTGIMVCRVL
;
A
#
# COMPACT_ATOMS: atom_id res chain seq x y z
N MET A 1 -12.84 -26.23 -23.66
CA MET A 1 -13.91 -25.21 -23.75
C MET A 1 -14.50 -25.06 -22.37
N VAL A 2 -14.76 -23.84 -21.92
CA VAL A 2 -15.42 -23.57 -20.63
C VAL A 2 -16.85 -23.09 -20.93
N SER A 3 -17.85 -23.71 -20.30
CA SER A 3 -19.28 -23.36 -20.42
C SER A 3 -19.91 -23.33 -19.05
N ALA A 4 -20.77 -22.34 -18.79
CA ALA A 4 -21.48 -22.19 -17.53
C ALA A 4 -22.79 -21.43 -17.74
N ASP A 5 -23.80 -21.71 -16.91
CA ASP A 5 -25.07 -20.95 -16.91
C ASP A 5 -24.89 -19.53 -16.36
N TYR A 6 -23.90 -19.34 -15.47
CA TYR A 6 -23.57 -18.05 -14.88
C TYR A 6 -22.05 -17.87 -14.80
N VAL A 7 -21.61 -16.64 -15.04
CA VAL A 7 -20.20 -16.23 -14.90
C VAL A 7 -20.14 -15.08 -13.90
N VAL A 8 -19.37 -15.25 -12.82
CA VAL A 8 -19.06 -14.18 -11.87
C VAL A 8 -17.69 -13.61 -12.21
N HIS A 9 -17.66 -12.33 -12.59
CA HIS A 9 -16.42 -11.63 -12.90
C HIS A 9 -15.90 -10.90 -11.66
N ALA A 10 -14.84 -11.44 -11.05
CA ALA A 10 -14.27 -10.95 -9.78
C ALA A 10 -12.77 -10.60 -9.90
N THR A 11 -12.36 -10.03 -11.03
CA THR A 11 -10.96 -9.65 -11.30
C THR A 11 -10.57 -8.27 -10.75
N ASN A 12 -11.36 -7.72 -9.82
CA ASN A 12 -11.08 -6.47 -9.11
C ASN A 12 -10.79 -5.30 -10.09
N ALA A 13 -9.65 -4.61 -9.92
CA ALA A 13 -9.26 -3.45 -10.74
C ALA A 13 -9.03 -3.78 -12.22
N TYR A 14 -8.87 -5.05 -12.56
CA TYR A 14 -8.73 -5.52 -13.94
C TYR A 14 -10.07 -5.74 -14.63
N ALA A 15 -11.19 -5.56 -13.92
CA ALA A 15 -12.49 -5.88 -14.49
C ALA A 15 -12.84 -5.03 -15.73
N SER A 16 -12.37 -3.78 -15.78
CA SER A 16 -12.54 -2.90 -16.94
C SER A 16 -11.75 -3.37 -18.19
N HIS A 17 -10.76 -4.26 -18.04
CA HIS A 17 -10.05 -4.85 -19.18
C HIS A 17 -10.94 -5.78 -20.01
N LEU A 18 -11.80 -6.55 -19.34
CA LEU A 18 -12.76 -7.46 -19.99
C LEU A 18 -14.13 -6.82 -20.21
N LEU A 19 -14.50 -5.81 -19.41
CA LEU A 19 -15.75 -5.07 -19.50
C LEU A 19 -15.48 -3.56 -19.67
N PRO A 20 -15.14 -3.09 -20.89
CA PRO A 20 -14.67 -1.72 -21.11
C PRO A 20 -15.67 -0.61 -20.72
N HIS A 21 -16.96 -0.92 -20.70
CA HIS A 21 -17.99 0.03 -20.25
C HIS A 21 -17.92 0.34 -18.75
N LEU A 22 -17.16 -0.44 -17.98
CA LEU A 22 -16.85 -0.15 -16.58
C LEU A 22 -15.60 0.74 -16.42
N ALA A 23 -14.89 1.08 -17.49
CA ALA A 23 -13.68 1.90 -17.41
C ALA A 23 -13.99 3.39 -17.20
N GLY A 24 -13.05 4.09 -16.57
CA GLY A 24 -13.03 5.55 -16.53
C GLY A 24 -13.43 6.15 -15.17
N PRO A 25 -13.46 7.49 -15.07
CA PRO A 25 -13.59 8.20 -13.78
C PRO A 25 -14.85 7.82 -12.97
N SER A 26 -15.97 7.58 -13.67
CA SER A 26 -17.24 7.14 -13.06
C SER A 26 -17.32 5.63 -12.77
N GLY A 27 -16.31 4.87 -13.20
CA GLY A 27 -16.23 3.42 -13.13
C GLY A 27 -15.00 2.94 -12.37
N ILE A 28 -14.18 2.13 -13.02
CA ILE A 28 -12.95 1.55 -12.51
C ILE A 28 -11.77 2.31 -13.12
N VAL A 29 -11.01 2.95 -12.23
CA VAL A 29 -9.66 3.46 -12.51
C VAL A 29 -8.68 2.54 -11.78
N PRO A 30 -7.89 1.71 -12.48
CA PRO A 30 -6.90 0.87 -11.83
C PRO A 30 -5.81 1.76 -11.25
N THR A 31 -5.52 1.58 -9.96
CA THR A 31 -4.60 2.44 -9.22
C THR A 31 -3.56 1.60 -8.51
N ARG A 32 -2.28 1.82 -8.83
CA ARG A 32 -1.19 1.14 -8.14
C ARG A 32 -1.01 1.71 -6.74
N GLY A 33 -1.17 0.86 -5.73
CA GLY A 33 -0.71 1.08 -4.37
C GLY A 33 0.64 0.41 -4.12
N GLN A 34 1.35 0.85 -3.09
CA GLN A 34 2.62 0.27 -2.65
C GLN A 34 2.65 0.15 -1.13
N VAL A 35 3.30 -0.90 -0.65
CA VAL A 35 3.40 -1.24 0.78
C VAL A 35 4.81 -1.73 1.08
N ILE A 36 5.33 -1.36 2.25
CA ILE A 36 6.55 -1.92 2.83
C ILE A 36 6.23 -2.68 4.13
N ALA A 37 7.05 -3.70 4.41
CA ALA A 37 7.17 -4.30 5.72
C ALA A 37 8.54 -3.94 6.30
N THR A 38 8.58 -3.19 7.39
CA THR A 38 9.83 -2.77 8.05
C THR A 38 9.83 -3.16 9.53
N LYS A 39 11.01 -3.40 10.12
CA LYS A 39 11.12 -3.72 11.54
C LYS A 39 11.20 -2.44 12.36
N SER A 40 10.59 -2.45 13.54
CA SER A 40 10.87 -1.42 14.54
C SER A 40 12.28 -1.55 15.11
N ALA A 41 12.85 -0.44 15.56
CA ALA A 41 14.10 -0.42 16.33
C ALA A 41 13.87 -0.92 17.77
N VAL A 42 12.66 -0.72 18.31
CA VAL A 42 12.31 -1.05 19.71
C VAL A 42 11.39 -2.28 19.82
N PRO A 43 11.39 -3.00 20.96
CA PRO A 43 10.46 -4.10 21.22
C PRO A 43 8.98 -3.67 21.20
N ARG A 44 8.09 -4.63 20.94
CA ARG A 44 6.64 -4.42 20.80
C ARG A 44 6.00 -3.68 21.96
N GLN A 45 6.45 -3.91 23.18
CA GLN A 45 5.95 -3.26 24.40
C GLN A 45 6.21 -1.74 24.45
N HIS A 46 7.15 -1.24 23.66
CA HIS A 46 7.47 0.19 23.56
C HIS A 46 6.79 0.88 22.38
N LEU A 47 5.97 0.14 21.61
CA LEU A 47 5.18 0.68 20.51
C LEU A 47 3.71 0.81 20.91
N TRP A 48 2.97 1.58 20.11
CA TRP A 48 1.52 1.64 20.14
C TRP A 48 0.85 0.29 19.85
N ASN A 49 -0.42 0.16 20.28
CA ASN A 49 -1.23 -1.05 20.10
C ASN A 49 -2.28 -0.97 18.98
N ASN A 50 -2.39 0.17 18.30
CA ASN A 50 -3.44 0.44 17.32
C ASN A 50 -2.90 0.47 15.89
N SER A 51 -3.80 0.44 14.92
CA SER A 51 -3.54 0.88 13.54
C SER A 51 -3.73 2.39 13.43
N TRP A 52 -2.97 3.02 12.55
CA TRP A 52 -3.00 4.46 12.36
C TRP A 52 -3.07 4.82 10.88
N HIS A 53 -3.56 6.03 10.63
CA HIS A 53 -3.33 6.75 9.40
C HIS A 53 -2.71 8.12 9.71
N GLY A 54 -2.03 8.70 8.74
CA GLY A 54 -1.38 10.00 8.86
C GLY A 54 -1.42 10.75 7.53
N ASN A 55 -0.90 11.98 7.53
CA ASN A 55 -0.78 12.80 6.31
C ASN A 55 -2.09 12.85 5.50
N TYR A 56 -3.18 13.33 6.11
CA TYR A 56 -4.51 13.40 5.48
C TYR A 56 -5.04 12.06 4.95
N GLY A 57 -4.56 10.93 5.49
CA GLY A 57 -4.96 9.58 5.10
C GLY A 57 -4.12 8.97 3.97
N TYR A 58 -3.04 9.62 3.55
CA TYR A 58 -2.16 9.09 2.51
C TYR A 58 -1.33 7.91 2.99
N GLU A 59 -0.84 7.93 4.24
CA GLU A 59 -0.14 6.79 4.85
C GLU A 59 -0.99 6.09 5.90
N TYR A 60 -0.85 4.76 5.98
CA TYR A 60 -1.44 3.93 7.01
C TYR A 60 -0.44 2.88 7.49
N TRP A 61 -0.44 2.58 8.78
CA TRP A 61 0.45 1.58 9.35
C TRP A 61 -0.12 0.84 10.54
N PHE A 62 0.38 -0.39 10.73
CA PHE A 62 0.03 -1.22 11.88
C PHE A 62 1.11 -2.26 12.15
N ALA A 63 1.28 -2.60 13.43
CA ALA A 63 2.20 -3.65 13.84
C ALA A 63 1.60 -5.04 13.63
N ARG A 64 2.37 -5.96 13.07
CA ARG A 64 2.02 -7.39 13.07
C ARG A 64 2.11 -7.94 14.51
N PRO A 65 1.20 -8.84 14.91
CA PRO A 65 1.26 -9.45 16.23
C PRO A 65 2.59 -10.16 16.48
N CYS A 66 3.21 -9.89 17.62
CA CYS A 66 4.40 -10.60 18.10
C CYS A 66 4.49 -10.50 19.64
N PRO A 67 5.32 -11.33 20.29
CA PRO A 67 5.57 -11.21 21.73
C PRO A 67 6.11 -9.83 22.12
N ALA A 68 5.76 -9.36 23.32
CA ALA A 68 6.14 -8.05 23.87
C ALA A 68 7.64 -7.71 23.77
N THR A 69 8.50 -8.72 23.89
CA THR A 69 9.96 -8.61 23.89
C THR A 69 10.60 -8.64 22.49
N LYS A 70 9.82 -8.91 21.44
CA LYS A 70 10.31 -8.97 20.05
C LYS A 70 10.07 -7.63 19.35
N ARG A 71 10.89 -7.34 18.35
CA ARG A 71 10.70 -6.19 17.45
C ARG A 71 9.68 -6.58 16.37
N PRO A 72 8.48 -6.01 16.34
CA PRO A 72 7.47 -6.37 15.33
C PRO A 72 7.88 -5.91 13.93
N LEU A 73 7.33 -6.61 12.95
CA LEU A 73 7.18 -6.07 11.60
C LEU A 73 6.02 -5.08 11.58
N ILE A 74 6.24 -3.92 10.99
CA ILE A 74 5.24 -2.89 10.73
C ILE A 74 4.91 -2.93 9.25
N ILE A 75 3.61 -3.07 8.94
CA ILE A 75 3.12 -2.88 7.58
C ILE A 75 2.80 -1.39 7.44
N LEU A 76 3.39 -0.76 6.45
CA LEU A 76 3.16 0.65 6.10
C LEU A 76 2.84 0.71 4.60
N GLY A 77 1.69 1.29 4.26
CA GLY A 77 1.30 1.55 2.87
C GLY A 77 0.83 2.97 2.70
N GLY A 78 0.74 3.42 1.44
CA GLY A 78 0.41 4.81 1.14
C GLY A 78 1.35 5.47 0.12
N GLY A 79 1.60 6.77 0.29
CA GLY A 79 2.65 7.51 -0.40
C GLY A 79 2.43 7.75 -1.89
N ARG A 80 1.23 7.46 -2.42
CA ARG A 80 0.95 7.57 -3.87
C ARG A 80 0.97 9.00 -4.39
N GLU A 81 0.70 9.97 -3.52
CA GLU A 81 0.80 11.41 -3.79
C GLU A 81 2.23 11.84 -4.13
N ALA A 82 3.24 11.07 -3.69
CA ALA A 82 4.64 11.30 -4.05
C ALA A 82 4.92 11.11 -5.55
N VAL A 83 4.03 10.44 -6.29
CA VAL A 83 4.14 10.28 -7.74
C VAL A 83 3.78 11.57 -8.48
N GLY A 84 3.08 12.51 -7.82
CA GLY A 84 2.60 13.77 -8.41
C GLY A 84 1.13 13.68 -8.81
N SER A 85 0.73 14.44 -9.84
CA SER A 85 -0.66 14.54 -10.31
C SER A 85 -1.29 13.22 -10.73
N ASP A 86 -0.48 12.21 -11.02
CA ASP A 86 -0.98 10.92 -11.53
C ASP A 86 -1.47 10.00 -10.42
N PHE A 87 -1.02 10.18 -9.16
CA PHE A 87 -1.41 9.35 -8.00
C PHE A 87 -1.36 7.82 -8.22
N GLY A 88 -0.66 7.34 -9.25
CA GLY A 88 -0.67 5.94 -9.67
C GLY A 88 -1.93 5.48 -10.40
N TYR A 89 -2.79 6.40 -10.85
CA TYR A 89 -3.97 6.13 -11.66
C TYR A 89 -3.61 5.55 -13.03
N ASN A 90 -4.52 4.73 -13.57
CA ASN A 90 -4.39 4.03 -14.85
C ASN A 90 -3.16 3.12 -14.95
N ILE A 91 -2.62 2.67 -13.81
CA ILE A 91 -1.54 1.68 -13.74
C ILE A 91 -2.15 0.36 -13.30
N ALA A 92 -2.07 -0.64 -14.18
CA ALA A 92 -2.51 -2.01 -13.91
C ALA A 92 -1.33 -3.00 -13.75
N ASP A 93 -0.10 -2.56 -14.04
CA ASP A 93 1.11 -3.34 -13.82
C ASP A 93 1.63 -3.16 -12.39
N ASP A 94 1.61 -4.24 -11.62
CA ASP A 94 2.16 -4.36 -10.27
C ASP A 94 3.42 -5.23 -10.23
N SER A 95 4.07 -5.48 -11.37
CA SER A 95 5.36 -6.19 -11.40
C SER A 95 6.55 -5.36 -10.90
N SER A 96 6.34 -4.04 -10.71
CA SER A 96 7.39 -3.09 -10.33
C SER A 96 6.96 -2.10 -9.24
N VAL A 97 7.93 -1.71 -8.43
CA VAL A 97 7.80 -0.66 -7.41
C VAL A 97 8.09 0.72 -8.01
N ASN A 98 7.53 1.77 -7.42
CA ASN A 98 7.84 3.15 -7.76
C ASN A 98 8.85 3.72 -6.76
N ALA A 99 10.03 4.13 -7.24
CA ALA A 99 11.11 4.64 -6.41
C ALA A 99 10.75 5.88 -5.57
N LYS A 100 9.86 6.76 -6.05
CA LYS A 100 9.41 7.93 -5.28
C LYS A 100 8.57 7.49 -4.09
N VAL A 101 7.64 6.57 -4.31
CA VAL A 101 6.81 5.99 -3.25
C VAL A 101 7.67 5.20 -2.27
N SER A 102 8.67 4.45 -2.76
CA SER A 102 9.65 3.76 -1.90
C SER A 102 10.36 4.74 -0.96
N ALA A 103 10.85 5.87 -1.48
CA ALA A 103 11.52 6.88 -0.67
C ALA A 103 10.59 7.50 0.38
N THR A 104 9.34 7.81 0.01
CA THR A 104 8.32 8.33 0.94
C THR A 104 8.02 7.33 2.06
N LEU A 105 7.75 6.07 1.73
CA LEU A 105 7.41 5.07 2.74
C LEU A 105 8.58 4.78 3.69
N ARG A 106 9.81 4.73 3.18
CA ARG A 106 11.01 4.47 3.99
C ARG A 106 11.33 5.62 4.96
N SER A 107 11.04 6.86 4.57
CA SER A 107 11.31 8.03 5.41
C SER A 107 10.19 8.35 6.41
N PHE A 108 8.97 7.86 6.19
CA PHE A 108 7.79 8.27 6.95
C PHE A 108 7.87 7.89 8.46
N LEU A 109 8.08 6.62 8.80
CA LEU A 109 8.07 6.17 10.20
C LEU A 109 9.25 6.72 11.03
N PRO A 110 10.50 6.76 10.51
CA PRO A 110 11.61 7.42 11.22
C PRO A 110 11.34 8.89 11.53
N ALA A 111 10.72 9.63 10.59
CA ALA A 111 10.36 11.02 10.80
C ALA A 111 9.21 11.21 11.80
N ALA A 112 8.18 10.36 11.72
CA ALA A 112 7.01 10.45 12.59
C ALA A 112 7.29 9.97 14.02
N PHE A 113 8.19 9.00 14.21
CA PHE A 113 8.50 8.39 15.49
C PHE A 113 10.02 8.25 15.73
N PRO A 114 10.72 9.37 15.98
CA PRO A 114 12.17 9.35 16.20
C PRO A 114 12.58 8.36 17.29
N GLY A 115 13.58 7.53 16.99
CA GLY A 115 14.10 6.51 17.91
C GLY A 115 13.29 5.21 17.99
N GLN A 116 12.14 5.11 17.31
CA GLN A 116 11.38 3.85 17.22
C GLN A 116 11.64 3.10 15.92
N PHE A 117 12.22 3.77 14.92
CA PHE A 117 12.57 3.23 13.60
C PHE A 117 13.93 3.78 13.17
N ASP A 118 14.72 2.92 12.54
CA ASP A 118 16.03 3.29 12.00
C ASP A 118 15.87 3.96 10.64
N ASP A 119 16.53 5.11 10.46
CA ASP A 119 16.58 5.79 9.16
C ASP A 119 17.54 5.07 8.20
N GLY A 120 17.24 5.11 6.90
CA GLY A 120 18.08 4.51 5.86
C GLY A 120 18.14 2.98 5.85
N THR A 121 17.33 2.29 6.64
CA THR A 121 17.27 0.82 6.64
C THR A 121 16.32 0.32 5.55
N ASP A 122 16.77 -0.63 4.75
CA ASP A 122 15.92 -1.28 3.75
C ASP A 122 14.78 -2.06 4.43
N PRO A 123 13.55 -1.99 3.88
CA PRO A 123 12.46 -2.80 4.40
C PRO A 123 12.74 -4.29 4.17
N ASP A 124 12.22 -5.13 5.07
CA ASP A 124 12.26 -6.60 4.92
C ASP A 124 11.55 -7.04 3.62
N MET A 125 10.47 -6.33 3.26
CA MET A 125 9.70 -6.59 2.04
C MET A 125 9.11 -5.29 1.49
N GLU A 126 8.99 -5.20 0.18
CA GLU A 126 8.32 -4.10 -0.52
C GLU A 126 7.56 -4.68 -1.72
N TRP A 127 6.29 -4.31 -1.88
CA TRP A 127 5.45 -4.82 -2.96
C TRP A 127 4.39 -3.82 -3.37
N THR A 128 3.80 -4.06 -4.53
CA THR A 128 2.71 -3.27 -5.10
C THR A 128 1.46 -4.11 -5.26
N GLY A 129 0.35 -3.44 -5.53
CA GLY A 129 -0.92 -4.07 -5.88
C GLY A 129 -1.87 -3.07 -6.50
N ILE A 130 -2.83 -3.55 -7.27
CA ILE A 130 -3.77 -2.68 -7.99
C ILE A 130 -5.11 -2.61 -7.28
N MET A 131 -5.50 -1.39 -6.91
CA MET A 131 -6.76 -1.06 -6.27
C MET A 131 -7.77 -0.55 -7.30
N VAL A 132 -9.06 -0.79 -7.01
CA VAL A 132 -10.15 -0.09 -7.71
C VAL A 132 -10.30 1.29 -7.10
N CYS A 133 -10.11 2.34 -7.89
CA CYS A 133 -10.50 3.70 -7.50
C CYS A 133 -11.57 4.26 -8.43
N ARG A 134 -12.32 5.21 -7.87
CA ARG A 134 -13.07 6.23 -8.63
C ARG A 134 -12.34 7.55 -8.46
N VAL A 135 -12.25 8.33 -9.52
CA VAL A 135 -11.68 9.68 -9.46
C VAL A 135 -12.86 10.61 -9.20
N LEU A 136 -12.97 11.12 -7.97
CA LEU A 136 -13.97 12.10 -7.55
C LEU A 136 -13.47 13.52 -7.81
#